data_AF-A0A537G4F3-F1
#
_entry.id   AF-A0A537G4F3-F1
#
_cell.length_a   1.000
_cell.length_b   1.000
_cell.length_c   1.000
_cell.angle_alpha   90.00
_cell.angle_beta   90.00
_cell.angle_gamma   90.00
#
_symmetry.space_group_name_H-M   'P 1'
#
loop_
_entity.id
_entity.type
_entity.pdbx_description
1 polymer ?
#
loop_
_entity_poly.entity_id
_entity_poly.type
_entity_poly.pdbx_seq_one_letter_code
_entity_poly.pdbx_strand_id
1 'polypeptide(L)' 'GVKMKNKKCPRCGAVMAYHKQPKERWVCGSCSFTDYPTKA' A
#
# COMPACT_ATOMS: atom_id res chain seq x y z
N GLY A 1 -0.96 22.72 2.49
CA GLY A 1 -1.57 21.66 1.66
C GLY A 1 -1.42 20.32 2.34
N VAL A 2 -2.50 19.54 2.45
CA VAL A 2 -2.49 18.20 3.07
C VAL A 2 -1.89 17.22 2.06
N LYS A 3 -0.61 16.88 2.22
CA LYS A 3 0.01 15.79 1.45
C LYS A 3 -0.58 14.47 1.93
N MET A 4 -1.41 13.83 1.12
CA MET A 4 -1.85 12.47 1.40
C MET A 4 -0.62 11.57 1.43
N LYS A 5 -0.33 10.99 2.60
CA LYS A 5 0.78 10.05 2.79
C LYS A 5 0.43 8.63 2.33
N ASN A 6 -0.72 8.45 1.68
CA ASN A 6 -1.22 7.14 1.28
C ASN A 6 -0.50 6.64 0.02
N LYS A 7 0.00 5.41 0.08
CA LYS A 7 0.65 4.74 -1.05
C LYS A 7 -0.38 4.46 -2.16
N LYS A 8 -0.03 4.80 -3.41
CA LYS A 8 -0.78 4.39 -4.60
C LYS A 8 -0.27 3.06 -5.12
N CYS A 9 -1.18 2.24 -5.64
CA CYS A 9 -0.86 0.95 -6.23
C CYS A 9 -0.07 1.15 -7.53
N PRO A 10 1.09 0.52 -7.70
CA PRO A 10 1.89 0.65 -8.91
C PRO A 10 1.24 -0.01 -10.14
N ARG A 11 0.25 -0.91 -9.93
CA ARG A 11 -0.43 -1.63 -11.02
C ARG A 11 -1.62 -0.88 -11.60
N CYS A 12 -2.41 -0.22 -10.76
CA CYS A 12 -3.68 0.38 -11.18
C CYS A 12 -3.93 1.80 -10.64
N GLY A 13 -3.00 2.38 -9.87
CA GLY A 13 -3.11 3.75 -9.36
C GLY A 13 -4.07 3.95 -8.17
N ALA A 14 -4.82 2.92 -7.77
CA ALA A 14 -5.72 2.97 -6.62
C ALA A 14 -4.97 3.18 -5.30
N VAL A 15 -5.63 3.72 -4.28
CA VAL A 15 -5.06 3.85 -2.94
C VAL A 15 -4.92 2.47 -2.28
N MET A 16 -3.78 2.22 -1.65
CA MET A 16 -3.51 0.97 -0.93
C MET A 16 -3.80 1.11 0.56
N ALA A 17 -4.26 0.02 1.18
CA ALA A 17 -4.42 -0.13 2.62
C ALA A 17 -3.13 -0.63 3.25
N TYR A 18 -2.71 -0.02 4.36
CA TYR A 18 -1.54 -0.44 5.11
C TYR A 18 -1.94 -1.34 6.27
N HIS A 19 -1.37 -2.55 6.30
CA HIS A 19 -1.57 -3.52 7.37
C HIS A 19 -0.25 -3.71 8.11
N LYS A 20 -0.25 -3.45 9.41
CA LYS A 20 0.96 -3.52 10.25
C LYS A 20 1.27 -4.95 10.74
N GLN A 21 0.26 -5.81 10.87
CA GLN A 21 0.39 -7.16 11.44
C GLN A 21 -0.21 -8.24 10.51
N PRO A 22 0.31 -9.48 10.54
CA PRO A 22 1.48 -9.96 11.30
C PRO A 22 2.83 -9.48 10.73
N LYS A 23 2.84 -8.99 9.49
CA LYS A 23 3.98 -8.32 8.84
C LYS A 23 3.49 -7.07 8.14
N GLU A 24 4.27 -5.99 8.19
CA GLU A 24 3.98 -4.77 7.44
C GLU A 24 3.80 -5.08 5.95
N ARG A 25 2.66 -4.67 5.41
CA ARG A 25 2.33 -4.81 3.99
C ARG A 25 1.34 -3.75 3.55
N TRP A 26 1.38 -3.42 2.28
CA TRP A 26 0.38 -2.62 1.60
C TRP A 26 -0.46 -3.52 0.70
N VAL A 27 -1.78 -3.46 0.80
CA VAL A 27 -2.70 -4.25 -0.01
C VAL A 27 -3.55 -3.30 -0.85
N CYS A 28 -3.61 -3.54 -2.16
CA CYS A 28 -4.53 -2.86 -3.05
C CYS A 28 -5.86 -3.61 -3.07
N GLY A 29 -6.94 -2.97 -2.63
CA GLY A 29 -8.29 -3.56 -2.67
C GLY A 29 -8.87 -3.71 -4.08
N SER A 30 -8.39 -2.95 -5.07
CA SER A 30 -8.94 -2.95 -6.43
C SER A 30 -8.40 -4.08 -7.31
N CYS A 31 -7.15 -4.48 -7.13
CA CYS A 31 -6.51 -5.52 -7.96
C CYS A 31 -5.84 -6.63 -7.13
N SER A 32 -6.06 -6.66 -5.82
CA SER A 32 -5.47 -7.64 -4.89
C SER A 32 -3.93 -7.68 -4.87
N PHE A 33 -3.27 -6.60 -5.32
CA PHE A 33 -1.81 -6.49 -5.25
C PHE A 33 -1.36 -6.35 -3.80
N THR A 34 -0.36 -7.10 -3.38
CA THR A 34 0.27 -6.95 -2.07
C THR A 34 1.72 -6.56 -2.24
N ASP A 35 2.14 -5.49 -1.56
CA ASP A 35 3.49 -4.99 -1.54
C ASP A 35 4.06 -5.07 -0.13
N TYR A 36 5.21 -5.72 0.03
CA TYR A 36 5.91 -5.84 1.30
C TYR A 36 7.08 -4.86 1.29
N PRO A 37 7.02 -3.75 2.07
CA PRO A 37 8.12 -2.82 2.12
C PRO A 37 9.37 -3.54 2.64
N THR A 38 10.42 -3.59 1.83
CA THR A 38 11.75 -3.96 2.31
C THR A 38 12.23 -2.82 3.20
N LYS A 39 12.35 -3.07 4.52
CA LYS A 39 13.13 -2.16 5.37
C LYS A 39 14.58 -2.32 4.93
N ALA A 40 15.10 -1.28 4.28
CA ALA A 40 16.53 -1.12 4.01
C ALA A 40 17.29 -0.93 5.32
#